data_AF-A0A165MIV9-F1
#
_entry.id   AF-A0A165MIV9-F1
#
_cell.length_a   1.000
_cell.length_b   1.000
_cell.length_c   1.000
_cell.angle_alpha   90.00
_cell.angle_beta   90.00
_cell.angle_gamma   90.00
#
_symmetry.space_group_name_H-M   'P 1'
#
loop_
_entity.id
_entity.type
_entity.pdbx_description
1 polymer ?
#
loop_
_entity_poly.entity_id
_entity_poly.type
_entity_poly.pdbx_seq_one_letter_code
_entity_poly.pdbx_strand_id
1 'polypeptide(L)'
;MAERHQTFLRRAAGEERPWTNDEILERYPFTNVFRVYDRTTQYILRHVINKGSQDLHESCFRVILFRMFNKIETWKYLKEQIGELTWADFDVYTYEKVLEANLPKQLKRFRYLKDAHGWLRLFPSMGDFTALQLILDLNMLPHFNWSENEWVALGPGSKACVHKIFGPGVRSHELDAIQWLHATQDEHFSRLGIPVSRRPRLCQSRRPGVTMVDLEHSLCECEKYSRAKHPEIKGKRAMVAKHAFVPDPRRPTADLPLNWLKGPPRAVKLTHPPPVYAAGGKVEWEIFRIVAETTAPDARTPHYVLRWTGYGPDDDTCQPEMDLVEQATDVLKSWRSMKERILTRIYDYQVLSSNQLKQRKSHMVDVPDAPYLW
;
A
#
# COMPACT_ATOMS: atom_id res chain seq x y z
N MET A 1 0.92 20.20 3.76
CA MET A 1 -0.01 19.49 2.83
C MET A 1 -0.91 20.44 2.05
N ALA A 2 -1.56 21.43 2.69
CA ALA A 2 -2.49 22.35 2.01
C ALA A 2 -1.81 23.05 0.81
N GLU A 3 -0.64 23.67 1.03
CA GLU A 3 0.11 24.32 -0.04
C GLU A 3 0.48 23.36 -1.17
N ARG A 4 0.95 22.14 -0.84
CA ARG A 4 1.26 21.09 -1.83
C ARG A 4 0.07 20.73 -2.70
N HIS A 5 -1.14 20.66 -2.13
CA HIS A 5 -2.36 20.43 -2.90
C HIS A 5 -2.73 21.64 -3.77
N GLN A 6 -2.59 22.86 -3.25
CA GLN A 6 -2.81 24.08 -4.04
C GLN A 6 -1.85 24.18 -5.22
N THR A 7 -0.57 23.85 -5.03
CA THR A 7 0.41 23.73 -6.12
C THR A 7 -0.07 22.78 -7.21
N PHE A 8 -0.62 21.61 -6.85
CA PHE A 8 -1.22 20.69 -7.81
C PHE A 8 -2.42 21.30 -8.54
N LEU A 9 -3.33 21.96 -7.83
CA LEU A 9 -4.53 22.58 -8.42
C LEU A 9 -4.16 23.68 -9.42
N ARG A 10 -3.22 24.57 -9.08
CA ARG A 10 -2.71 25.62 -9.99
C ARG A 10 -2.10 25.02 -11.27
N ARG A 11 -1.31 23.95 -11.11
CA ARG A 11 -0.76 23.19 -12.25
C ARG A 11 -1.85 22.56 -13.12
N ALA A 12 -2.86 21.95 -12.50
CA ALA A 12 -3.98 21.33 -13.20
C ALA A 12 -4.85 22.36 -13.95
N ALA A 13 -5.01 23.55 -13.38
CA ALA A 13 -5.68 24.69 -14.02
C ALA A 13 -4.88 25.27 -15.19
N GLY A 14 -3.59 24.94 -15.31
CA GLY A 14 -2.71 25.47 -16.35
C GLY A 14 -2.19 26.87 -16.05
N GLU A 15 -2.15 27.26 -14.77
CA GLU A 15 -1.52 28.51 -14.35
C GLU A 15 -0.01 28.49 -14.63
N GLU A 16 0.54 29.66 -14.89
CA GLU A 16 1.98 29.84 -15.08
C GLU A 16 2.75 29.73 -13.76
N ARG A 17 4.06 29.53 -13.87
CA ARG A 17 4.95 29.49 -12.70
C ARG A 17 5.20 30.90 -12.14
N PRO A 18 5.55 31.04 -10.85
CA PRO A 18 5.69 29.96 -9.86
C PRO A 18 4.34 29.47 -9.30
N TRP A 19 4.19 28.16 -9.13
CA TRP A 19 2.96 27.56 -8.58
C TRP A 19 2.91 27.55 -7.05
N THR A 20 3.88 28.16 -6.37
CA THR A 20 3.94 28.35 -4.91
C THR A 20 5.03 29.36 -4.60
N ASN A 21 4.88 30.06 -3.48
CA ASN A 21 5.92 30.93 -2.93
C ASN A 21 6.79 30.19 -1.90
N ASP A 22 6.54 28.90 -1.67
CA ASP A 22 7.34 28.06 -0.78
C ASP A 22 8.61 27.59 -1.51
N GLU A 23 9.74 28.19 -1.15
CA GLU A 23 11.05 27.89 -1.75
C GLU A 23 11.45 26.42 -1.65
N ILE A 24 11.02 25.70 -0.59
CA ILE A 24 11.36 24.29 -0.41
C ILE A 24 10.56 23.45 -1.41
N LEU A 25 9.26 23.71 -1.55
CA LEU A 25 8.40 23.03 -2.52
C LEU A 25 8.76 23.36 -3.97
N GLU A 26 9.32 24.54 -4.23
CA GLU A 26 9.82 24.91 -5.56
C GLU A 26 11.16 24.21 -5.89
N ARG A 27 12.01 24.01 -4.88
CA ARG A 27 13.37 23.48 -5.06
C ARG A 27 13.46 21.96 -5.11
N TYR A 28 12.61 21.24 -4.38
CA TYR A 28 12.74 19.78 -4.20
C TYR A 28 11.51 19.00 -4.67
N PRO A 29 11.68 17.76 -5.17
CA PRO A 29 10.56 16.94 -5.61
C PRO A 29 9.77 16.38 -4.40
N PHE A 30 8.48 16.71 -4.37
CA PHE A 30 7.50 16.13 -3.45
C PHE A 30 6.43 15.37 -4.22
N THR A 31 5.90 14.30 -3.63
CA THR A 31 4.71 13.61 -4.16
C THR A 31 3.45 14.43 -3.90
N ASN A 32 2.34 14.11 -4.57
CA ASN A 32 1.08 14.81 -4.34
C ASN A 32 0.49 14.49 -2.95
N VAL A 33 -0.54 15.24 -2.53
CA VAL A 33 -1.29 14.89 -1.31
C VAL A 33 -2.07 13.60 -1.51
N PHE A 34 -2.76 13.51 -2.65
CA PHE A 34 -3.48 12.30 -3.05
C PHE A 34 -2.59 11.48 -3.99
N ARG A 35 -2.22 10.27 -3.56
CA ARG A 35 -1.35 9.35 -4.31
C ARG A 35 -1.84 9.09 -5.73
N VAL A 36 -3.16 9.09 -5.92
CA VAL A 36 -3.78 8.88 -7.24
C VAL A 36 -3.24 9.87 -8.28
N TYR A 37 -2.85 11.08 -7.89
CA TYR A 37 -2.31 12.10 -8.79
C TYR A 37 -0.82 11.97 -9.09
N ASP A 38 -0.12 11.04 -8.45
CA ASP A 38 1.29 10.80 -8.77
C ASP A 38 1.44 10.19 -10.17
N ARG A 39 2.52 10.59 -10.86
CA ARG A 39 2.78 10.19 -12.26
C ARG A 39 2.66 8.68 -12.48
N THR A 40 3.25 7.88 -11.61
CA THR A 40 3.21 6.41 -11.72
C THR A 40 1.80 5.87 -11.49
N THR A 41 1.06 6.44 -10.53
CA THR A 41 -0.31 6.01 -10.23
C THR A 41 -1.26 6.36 -11.36
N GLN A 42 -1.15 7.58 -11.93
CA GLN A 42 -1.88 7.98 -13.14
C GLN A 42 -1.54 7.07 -14.33
N TYR A 43 -0.28 6.64 -14.46
CA TYR A 43 0.11 5.70 -15.51
C TYR A 43 -0.58 4.34 -15.33
N ILE A 44 -0.57 3.79 -14.12
CA ILE A 44 -1.26 2.53 -13.79
C ILE A 44 -2.75 2.65 -14.10
N LEU A 45 -3.40 3.72 -13.63
CA LEU A 45 -4.82 3.92 -13.87
C LEU A 45 -5.15 3.95 -15.38
N ARG A 46 -4.43 4.75 -16.16
CA ARG A 46 -4.75 4.99 -17.58
C ARG A 46 -4.29 3.89 -18.53
N HIS A 47 -3.18 3.23 -18.22
CA HIS A 47 -2.48 2.34 -19.16
C HIS A 47 -2.38 0.88 -18.70
N VAL A 48 -2.73 0.59 -17.45
CA VAL A 48 -2.70 -0.77 -16.89
C VAL A 48 -4.12 -1.21 -16.51
N ILE A 49 -4.80 -0.42 -15.68
CA ILE A 49 -6.15 -0.70 -15.18
C ILE A 49 -7.19 -0.51 -16.29
N ASN A 50 -7.27 0.69 -16.86
CA ASN A 50 -8.28 1.05 -17.87
C ASN A 50 -7.96 0.53 -19.30
N LYS A 51 -7.08 -0.46 -19.43
CA LYS A 51 -6.71 -1.10 -20.70
C LYS A 51 -6.88 -2.61 -20.60
N GLY A 52 -7.06 -3.27 -21.74
CA GLY A 52 -7.27 -4.72 -21.80
C GLY A 52 -8.57 -5.19 -21.16
N SER A 53 -8.71 -6.51 -21.00
CA SER A 53 -9.88 -7.12 -20.38
C SER A 53 -10.10 -6.61 -18.95
N GLN A 54 -11.34 -6.26 -18.64
CA GLN A 54 -11.76 -5.82 -17.31
C GLN A 54 -12.19 -6.99 -16.41
N ASP A 55 -11.99 -8.24 -16.86
CA ASP A 55 -12.11 -9.40 -15.98
C ASP A 55 -11.23 -9.24 -14.73
N LEU A 56 -11.71 -9.78 -13.62
CA LEU A 56 -11.04 -9.67 -12.33
C LEU A 56 -9.62 -10.26 -12.37
N HIS A 57 -9.43 -11.42 -12.99
CA HIS A 57 -8.12 -12.07 -13.03
C HIS A 57 -7.18 -11.32 -13.96
N GLU A 58 -7.65 -10.94 -15.15
CA GLU A 58 -6.89 -10.17 -16.15
C GLU A 58 -6.43 -8.81 -15.61
N SER A 59 -7.33 -8.07 -14.96
CA SER A 59 -7.02 -6.75 -14.43
C SER A 59 -6.13 -6.80 -13.18
N CYS A 60 -6.35 -7.77 -12.28
CA CYS A 60 -5.42 -8.02 -11.17
C CYS A 60 -4.03 -8.40 -11.68
N PHE A 61 -3.96 -9.29 -12.69
CA PHE A 61 -2.70 -9.74 -13.28
C PHE A 61 -1.87 -8.55 -13.77
N ARG A 62 -2.45 -7.68 -14.59
CA ARG A 62 -1.74 -6.51 -15.13
C ARG A 62 -1.22 -5.58 -14.02
N VAL A 63 -2.01 -5.33 -12.98
CA VAL A 63 -1.60 -4.47 -11.85
C VAL A 63 -0.46 -5.10 -11.05
N ILE A 64 -0.57 -6.41 -10.75
CA ILE A 64 0.46 -7.16 -10.02
C ILE A 64 1.76 -7.20 -10.82
N LEU A 65 1.66 -7.55 -12.11
CA LEU A 65 2.80 -7.58 -13.03
C LEU A 65 3.47 -6.21 -13.09
N PHE A 66 2.69 -5.12 -13.22
CA PHE A 66 3.23 -3.77 -13.21
C PHE A 66 4.03 -3.48 -11.93
N ARG A 67 3.49 -3.87 -10.78
CA ARG A 67 4.10 -3.56 -9.49
C ARG A 67 5.35 -4.36 -9.18
N MET A 68 5.59 -5.47 -9.87
CA MET A 68 6.83 -6.24 -9.68
C MET A 68 8.08 -5.51 -10.19
N PHE A 69 7.98 -4.76 -11.29
CA PHE A 69 9.09 -3.94 -11.77
C PHE A 69 8.92 -2.45 -11.42
N ASN A 70 7.70 -1.99 -11.14
CA ASN A 70 7.35 -0.64 -10.68
C ASN A 70 7.99 0.51 -11.51
N LYS A 71 8.06 0.33 -12.83
CA LYS A 71 8.79 1.19 -13.76
C LYS A 71 8.05 1.29 -15.09
N ILE A 72 7.59 2.49 -15.44
CA ILE A 72 6.80 2.76 -16.65
C ILE A 72 7.50 2.24 -17.91
N GLU A 73 8.81 2.44 -18.00
CA GLU A 73 9.63 2.08 -19.14
C GLU A 73 9.67 0.56 -19.34
N THR A 74 9.76 -0.21 -18.25
CA THR A 74 9.71 -1.68 -18.31
C THR A 74 8.35 -2.18 -18.80
N TRP A 75 7.25 -1.57 -18.35
CA TRP A 75 5.91 -1.93 -18.86
C TRP A 75 5.77 -1.69 -20.36
N LYS A 76 6.23 -0.52 -20.83
CA LYS A 76 6.19 -0.17 -22.26
C LYS A 76 6.99 -1.16 -23.09
N TYR A 77 8.21 -1.45 -22.66
CA TYR A 77 9.08 -2.42 -23.31
C TYR A 77 8.42 -3.81 -23.39
N LEU A 78 7.87 -4.31 -22.29
CA LEU A 78 7.16 -5.60 -22.29
C LEU A 78 5.99 -5.61 -23.28
N LYS A 79 5.21 -4.52 -23.33
CA LYS A 79 4.10 -4.38 -24.26
C LYS A 79 4.56 -4.31 -25.73
N GLU A 80 5.65 -3.61 -26.00
CA GLU A 80 6.23 -3.52 -27.35
C GLU A 80 6.76 -4.87 -27.85
N GLN A 81 7.37 -5.66 -26.97
CA GLN A 81 7.96 -6.95 -27.34
C GLN A 81 6.94 -8.09 -27.40
N ILE A 82 5.97 -8.10 -26.48
CA ILE A 82 5.07 -9.26 -26.25
C ILE A 82 3.64 -8.97 -26.73
N GLY A 83 3.26 -7.70 -26.90
CA GLY A 83 1.90 -7.30 -27.23
C GLY A 83 1.04 -7.08 -25.97
N GLU A 84 -0.25 -7.40 -26.06
CA GLU A 84 -1.13 -7.27 -24.89
C GLU A 84 -0.77 -8.31 -23.83
N LEU A 85 -0.51 -7.82 -22.61
CA LEU A 85 -0.16 -8.66 -21.47
C LEU A 85 -1.46 -9.20 -20.86
N THR A 86 -1.89 -10.35 -21.35
CA THR A 86 -3.07 -11.09 -20.88
C THR A 86 -2.66 -12.17 -19.91
N TRP A 87 -3.55 -12.56 -19.00
CA TRP A 87 -3.32 -13.73 -18.16
C TRP A 87 -3.33 -15.02 -18.98
N ALA A 88 -4.15 -15.09 -20.03
CA ALA A 88 -4.32 -16.28 -20.87
C ALA A 88 -3.07 -16.66 -21.70
N ASP A 89 -2.33 -15.68 -22.23
CA ASP A 89 -1.21 -15.92 -23.16
C ASP A 89 0.17 -15.76 -22.49
N PHE A 90 0.18 -15.49 -21.19
CA PHE A 90 1.40 -15.24 -20.44
C PHE A 90 2.04 -16.54 -19.97
N ASP A 91 3.18 -16.92 -20.55
CA ASP A 91 4.00 -18.05 -20.11
C ASP A 91 4.85 -17.71 -18.87
N VAL A 92 4.89 -18.53 -17.83
CA VAL A 92 3.87 -18.81 -16.82
C VAL A 92 4.62 -19.22 -15.54
N TYR A 93 5.74 -19.93 -15.65
CA TYR A 93 6.23 -20.76 -14.54
C TYR A 93 6.48 -20.03 -13.20
N THR A 94 6.90 -18.76 -13.22
CA THR A 94 7.18 -17.96 -12.01
C THR A 94 5.97 -17.22 -11.44
N TYR A 95 5.04 -16.79 -12.29
CA TYR A 95 3.90 -15.94 -11.90
C TYR A 95 2.60 -16.73 -11.79
N GLU A 96 2.50 -17.83 -12.53
CA GLU A 96 1.34 -18.73 -12.55
C GLU A 96 1.01 -19.18 -11.13
N LYS A 97 1.97 -19.62 -10.31
CA LYS A 97 1.64 -20.14 -8.96
C LYS A 97 1.16 -19.11 -7.93
N VAL A 98 1.53 -17.84 -8.06
CA VAL A 98 1.07 -16.74 -7.17
C VAL A 98 -0.30 -16.23 -7.58
N LEU A 99 -0.60 -16.24 -8.87
CA LEU A 99 -1.87 -15.77 -9.43
C LEU A 99 -2.92 -16.91 -9.55
N GLU A 100 -2.49 -18.16 -9.78
CA GLU A 100 -3.28 -19.41 -9.60
C GLU A 100 -3.60 -19.69 -8.14
N ALA A 101 -2.94 -19.03 -7.18
CA ALA A 101 -3.29 -19.12 -5.76
C ALA A 101 -4.62 -18.42 -5.44
N ASN A 102 -5.61 -18.53 -6.33
CA ASN A 102 -6.94 -17.94 -6.20
C ASN A 102 -6.89 -16.48 -5.72
N LEU A 103 -5.80 -15.76 -6.02
CA LEU A 103 -5.39 -14.52 -5.38
C LEU A 103 -6.47 -13.44 -5.56
N PRO A 104 -6.98 -13.20 -6.78
CA PRO A 104 -8.10 -12.30 -6.98
C PRO A 104 -9.37 -12.72 -6.22
N LYS A 105 -9.68 -14.03 -6.16
CA LYS A 105 -10.82 -14.53 -5.37
C LYS A 105 -10.61 -14.37 -3.87
N GLN A 106 -9.41 -14.57 -3.34
CA GLN A 106 -9.12 -14.38 -1.91
C GLN A 106 -9.17 -12.90 -1.53
N LEU A 107 -8.58 -12.02 -2.34
CA LEU A 107 -8.63 -10.58 -2.12
C LEU A 107 -10.09 -10.08 -2.06
N LYS A 108 -10.97 -10.59 -2.94
CA LYS A 108 -12.40 -10.23 -2.95
C LYS A 108 -13.14 -10.60 -1.67
N ARG A 109 -12.64 -11.56 -0.88
CA ARG A 109 -13.24 -11.96 0.41
C ARG A 109 -12.89 -11.02 1.55
N PHE A 110 -11.87 -10.19 1.40
CA PHE A 110 -11.43 -9.29 2.45
C PHE A 110 -12.27 -8.02 2.46
N ARG A 111 -12.83 -7.70 3.63
CA ARG A 111 -13.60 -6.48 3.85
C ARG A 111 -12.71 -5.26 4.11
N TYR A 112 -11.55 -5.46 4.72
CA TYR A 112 -10.69 -4.40 5.21
C TYR A 112 -9.34 -4.37 4.49
N LEU A 113 -8.82 -3.16 4.23
CA LEU A 113 -7.54 -2.92 3.56
C LEU A 113 -6.37 -3.56 4.34
N LYS A 114 -6.40 -3.48 5.68
CA LYS A 114 -5.40 -4.11 6.58
C LYS A 114 -5.27 -5.61 6.36
N ASP A 115 -6.37 -6.31 6.10
CA ASP A 115 -6.35 -7.79 5.95
C ASP A 115 -5.72 -8.23 4.66
N ALA A 116 -6.10 -7.53 3.59
CA ALA A 116 -5.57 -7.79 2.27
C ALA A 116 -4.06 -7.44 2.23
N HIS A 117 -3.63 -6.39 2.94
CA HIS A 117 -2.20 -6.10 3.15
C HIS A 117 -1.47 -7.19 3.93
N GLY A 118 -1.99 -7.60 5.08
CA GLY A 118 -1.39 -8.62 5.94
C GLY A 118 -1.26 -9.98 5.23
N TRP A 119 -2.24 -10.33 4.40
CA TRP A 119 -2.18 -11.54 3.57
C TRP A 119 -1.15 -11.43 2.44
N LEU A 120 -1.03 -10.28 1.76
CA LEU A 120 -0.01 -10.07 0.72
C LEU A 120 1.42 -10.14 1.27
N ARG A 121 1.64 -9.79 2.53
CA ARG A 121 2.96 -9.89 3.18
C ARG A 121 3.49 -11.33 3.35
N LEU A 122 2.62 -12.33 3.21
CA LEU A 122 3.03 -13.73 3.30
C LEU A 122 3.84 -14.19 2.08
N PHE A 123 3.77 -13.45 0.97
CA PHE A 123 4.52 -13.78 -0.23
C PHE A 123 5.97 -13.31 -0.10
N PRO A 124 6.97 -14.15 -0.45
CA PRO A 124 8.35 -13.72 -0.49
C PRO A 124 8.51 -12.44 -1.33
N SER A 125 9.37 -11.53 -0.90
CA SER A 125 9.61 -10.20 -1.51
C SER A 125 8.49 -9.14 -1.35
N MET A 126 7.34 -9.48 -0.76
CA MET A 126 6.26 -8.53 -0.47
C MET A 126 6.38 -7.94 0.95
N GLY A 127 7.37 -7.06 1.15
CA GLY A 127 7.50 -6.30 2.40
C GLY A 127 6.34 -5.30 2.63
N ASP A 128 6.24 -4.73 3.84
CA ASP A 128 5.16 -3.81 4.24
C ASP A 128 4.85 -2.72 3.21
N PHE A 129 5.88 -2.06 2.71
CA PHE A 129 5.71 -0.98 1.74
C PHE A 129 5.20 -1.49 0.38
N THR A 130 5.81 -2.54 -0.16
CA THR A 130 5.44 -3.09 -1.47
C THR A 130 4.02 -3.64 -1.45
N ALA A 131 3.65 -4.37 -0.39
CA ALA A 131 2.31 -4.87 -0.19
C ALA A 131 1.28 -3.73 -0.07
N LEU A 132 1.61 -2.63 0.62
CA LEU A 132 0.73 -1.46 0.73
C LEU A 132 0.57 -0.76 -0.62
N GLN A 133 1.64 -0.61 -1.39
CA GLN A 133 1.54 0.00 -2.71
C GLN A 133 0.65 -0.86 -3.63
N LEU A 134 0.89 -2.17 -3.68
CA LEU A 134 0.09 -3.08 -4.51
C LEU A 134 -1.40 -3.04 -4.17
N ILE A 135 -1.76 -3.13 -2.89
CA ILE A 135 -3.17 -3.10 -2.50
C ILE A 135 -3.85 -1.77 -2.83
N LEU A 136 -3.15 -0.65 -2.69
CA LEU A 136 -3.70 0.66 -3.06
C LEU A 136 -3.95 0.78 -4.56
N ASP A 137 -3.18 0.08 -5.41
CA ASP A 137 -3.48 0.04 -6.85
C ASP A 137 -4.60 -0.91 -7.20
N LEU A 138 -4.65 -2.06 -6.52
CA LEU A 138 -5.79 -2.96 -6.65
C LEU A 138 -7.08 -2.25 -6.22
N ASN A 139 -7.05 -1.39 -5.20
CA ASN A 139 -8.21 -0.61 -4.76
C ASN A 139 -8.72 0.42 -5.82
N MET A 140 -7.94 0.68 -6.88
CA MET A 140 -8.37 1.48 -8.03
C MET A 140 -9.11 0.64 -9.10
N LEU A 141 -9.10 -0.70 -9.00
CA LEU A 141 -9.90 -1.56 -9.87
C LEU A 141 -11.38 -1.47 -9.49
N PRO A 142 -12.32 -1.58 -10.45
CA PRO A 142 -13.75 -1.51 -10.17
C PRO A 142 -14.28 -2.66 -9.28
N HIS A 143 -13.47 -3.71 -9.09
CA HIS A 143 -13.80 -4.91 -8.33
C HIS A 143 -13.63 -4.76 -6.82
N PHE A 144 -12.88 -3.75 -6.37
CA PHE A 144 -12.56 -3.51 -4.97
C PHE A 144 -13.04 -2.11 -4.54
N ASN A 145 -13.33 -1.94 -3.25
CA ASN A 145 -13.77 -0.65 -2.69
C ASN A 145 -13.46 -0.59 -1.18
N TRP A 146 -12.22 -0.88 -0.82
CA TRP A 146 -11.78 -0.79 0.58
C TRP A 146 -11.66 0.66 1.02
N SER A 147 -12.05 0.95 2.26
CA SER A 147 -11.94 2.29 2.83
C SER A 147 -10.48 2.63 3.16
N GLU A 148 -9.97 3.71 2.56
CA GLU A 148 -8.64 4.24 2.88
C GLU A 148 -8.63 5.11 4.16
N ASN A 149 -9.80 5.28 4.80
CA ASN A 149 -9.92 6.04 6.06
C ASN A 149 -9.68 5.19 7.31
N GLU A 150 -9.72 3.85 7.19
CA GLU A 150 -9.72 2.98 8.36
C GLU A 150 -8.30 2.63 8.83
N TRP A 151 -7.36 2.46 7.89
CA TRP A 151 -6.03 1.97 8.24
C TRP A 151 -4.98 2.27 7.16
N VAL A 152 -3.71 2.35 7.59
CA VAL A 152 -2.55 2.44 6.71
C VAL A 152 -1.32 1.77 7.36
N ALA A 153 -0.45 1.15 6.57
CA ALA A 153 0.88 0.74 7.03
C ALA A 153 1.85 1.92 6.97
N LEU A 154 2.46 2.28 8.11
CA LEU A 154 3.39 3.39 8.16
C LEU A 154 4.75 3.02 7.55
N GLY A 155 5.17 3.78 6.54
CA GLY A 155 6.53 3.74 6.01
C GLY A 155 7.57 4.36 6.94
N PRO A 156 8.87 4.18 6.64
CA PRO A 156 9.96 4.73 7.46
C PRO A 156 9.93 6.27 7.60
N GLY A 157 9.47 6.97 6.56
CA GLY A 157 9.39 8.43 6.54
C GLY A 157 8.26 8.95 7.44
N SER A 158 7.07 8.36 7.35
CA SER A 158 5.92 8.73 8.19
C SER A 158 6.17 8.39 9.65
N LYS A 159 6.72 7.21 9.97
CA LYS A 159 7.16 6.86 11.34
C LYS A 159 8.13 7.90 11.90
N ALA A 160 9.15 8.27 11.12
CA ALA A 160 10.11 9.29 11.53
C ALA A 160 9.47 10.67 11.69
N CYS A 161 8.46 11.02 10.89
CA CYS A 161 7.67 12.24 11.06
C CYS A 161 6.91 12.24 12.39
N VAL A 162 6.18 11.16 12.66
CA VAL A 162 5.41 10.97 13.89
C VAL A 162 6.31 11.09 15.11
N HIS A 163 7.50 10.48 15.09
CA HIS A 163 8.50 10.61 16.17
C HIS A 163 8.98 12.06 16.36
N LYS A 164 9.08 12.86 15.29
CA LYS A 164 9.43 14.29 15.40
C LYS A 164 8.28 15.13 15.97
N ILE A 165 7.03 14.78 15.65
CA ILE A 165 5.83 15.52 16.10
C ILE A 165 5.54 15.24 17.58
N PHE A 166 5.57 13.97 17.98
CA PHE A 166 5.13 13.53 19.31
C PHE A 166 6.27 13.19 20.27
N GLY A 167 7.52 13.21 19.79
CA GLY A 167 8.69 12.84 20.59
C GLY A 167 8.84 11.32 20.76
N PRO A 168 9.82 10.87 21.58
CA PRO A 168 10.18 9.46 21.70
C PRO A 168 9.10 8.58 22.35
N GLY A 169 8.17 9.17 23.11
CA GLY A 169 7.10 8.44 23.81
C GLY A 169 6.07 7.80 22.88
N VAL A 170 6.02 8.20 21.61
CA VAL A 170 5.09 7.63 20.60
C VAL A 170 5.54 6.29 20.03
N ARG A 171 6.73 5.79 20.41
CA ARG A 171 7.23 4.49 19.95
C ARG A 171 6.25 3.39 20.33
N SER A 172 5.95 2.51 19.37
CA SER A 172 4.93 1.46 19.48
C SER A 172 3.48 1.95 19.49
N HIS A 173 3.25 3.27 19.44
CA HIS A 173 1.94 3.93 19.37
C HIS A 173 1.81 4.78 18.10
N GLU A 174 2.62 4.52 17.06
CA GLU A 174 2.63 5.37 15.88
C GLU A 174 1.31 5.32 15.09
N LEU A 175 0.62 4.17 15.11
CA LEU A 175 -0.69 4.04 14.47
C LEU A 175 -1.74 4.88 15.22
N ASP A 176 -1.79 4.78 16.55
CA ASP A 176 -2.68 5.57 17.41
C ASP A 176 -2.49 7.07 17.18
N ALA A 177 -1.23 7.51 17.07
CA ALA A 177 -0.90 8.91 16.81
C ALA A 177 -1.40 9.39 15.44
N ILE A 178 -1.30 8.56 14.39
CA ILE A 178 -1.86 8.92 13.07
C ILE A 178 -3.38 8.89 13.08
N GLN A 179 -3.99 7.91 13.75
CA GLN A 179 -5.45 7.85 13.91
C GLN A 179 -5.98 9.09 14.63
N TRP A 180 -5.29 9.55 15.69
CA TRP A 180 -5.60 10.80 16.35
C TRP A 180 -5.47 11.99 15.40
N LEU A 181 -4.33 12.13 14.68
CA LEU A 181 -4.13 13.20 13.70
C LEU A 181 -5.21 13.21 12.60
N HIS A 182 -5.67 12.04 12.17
CA HIS A 182 -6.73 11.89 11.17
C HIS A 182 -8.09 12.29 11.73
N ALA A 183 -8.40 11.86 12.95
CA ALA A 183 -9.65 12.18 13.63
C ALA A 183 -9.77 13.68 13.98
N THR A 184 -8.65 14.33 14.30
CA THR A 184 -8.58 15.75 14.68
C THR A 184 -8.10 16.66 13.53
N GLN A 185 -7.98 16.13 12.30
CA GLN A 185 -7.39 16.87 11.18
C GLN A 185 -8.09 18.22 10.92
N ASP A 186 -9.41 18.27 11.07
CA ASP A 186 -10.20 19.47 10.85
C ASP A 186 -9.91 20.55 11.90
N GLU A 187 -9.72 20.15 13.16
CA GLU A 187 -9.31 21.04 14.25
C GLU A 187 -7.91 21.59 13.98
N HIS A 188 -6.99 20.76 13.51
CA HIS A 188 -5.63 21.19 13.18
C HIS A 188 -5.59 22.15 11.99
N PHE A 189 -6.38 21.91 10.93
CA PHE A 189 -6.51 22.88 9.86
C PHE A 189 -7.09 24.21 10.35
N SER A 190 -8.14 24.17 11.17
CA SER A 190 -8.73 25.37 11.77
C SER A 190 -7.72 26.12 12.64
N ARG A 191 -6.99 25.41 13.51
CA ARG A 191 -5.95 25.97 14.40
C ARG A 191 -4.86 26.69 13.62
N LEU A 192 -4.51 26.21 12.43
CA LEU A 192 -3.51 26.81 11.54
C LEU A 192 -4.09 27.92 10.64
N GLY A 193 -5.36 28.31 10.82
CA GLY A 193 -6.02 29.33 10.01
C GLY A 193 -6.28 28.89 8.57
N ILE A 194 -6.32 27.59 8.28
CA ILE A 194 -6.54 27.06 6.94
C ILE A 194 -8.06 26.91 6.71
N PRO A 195 -8.67 27.77 5.85
CA PRO A 195 -10.10 27.72 5.59
C PRO A 195 -10.48 26.44 4.85
N VAL A 196 -11.75 26.04 4.97
CA VAL A 196 -12.31 24.82 4.34
C VAL A 196 -12.05 24.77 2.83
N SER A 197 -12.03 25.92 2.15
CA SER A 197 -11.75 26.05 0.71
C SER A 197 -10.29 25.73 0.33
N ARG A 198 -9.34 25.87 1.27
CA ARG A 198 -7.92 25.57 1.06
C ARG A 198 -7.47 24.22 1.60
N ARG A 199 -8.33 23.52 2.35
CA ARG A 199 -8.06 22.15 2.81
C ARG A 199 -7.94 21.21 1.59
N PRO A 200 -7.03 20.22 1.62
CA PRO A 200 -6.95 19.24 0.55
C PRO A 200 -8.31 18.60 0.28
N ARG A 201 -8.65 18.39 -0.99
CA ARG A 201 -9.89 17.71 -1.36
C ARG A 201 -9.65 16.89 -2.61
N LEU A 202 -9.97 15.60 -2.55
CA LEU A 202 -9.78 14.69 -3.69
C LEU A 202 -10.65 15.11 -4.88
N CYS A 203 -11.94 15.32 -4.67
CA CYS A 203 -12.81 15.89 -5.70
C CYS A 203 -14.01 16.58 -5.04
N GLN A 204 -14.77 17.36 -5.82
CA GLN A 204 -15.86 18.17 -5.29
C GLN A 204 -16.93 17.36 -4.53
N SER A 205 -17.18 16.12 -4.92
CA SER A 205 -18.14 15.22 -4.25
C SER A 205 -17.63 14.65 -2.93
N ARG A 206 -16.33 14.79 -2.61
CA ARG A 206 -15.75 14.36 -1.33
C ARG A 206 -15.66 15.52 -0.36
N ARG A 207 -15.80 15.22 0.93
CA ARG A 207 -15.52 16.20 2.00
C ARG A 207 -14.06 16.64 1.91
N PRO A 208 -13.75 17.91 2.24
CA PRO A 208 -12.37 18.34 2.38
C PRO A 208 -11.71 17.59 3.53
N GLY A 209 -10.42 17.28 3.37
CA GLY A 209 -9.65 16.42 4.26
C GLY A 209 -8.85 15.39 3.49
N VAL A 210 -8.14 14.55 4.25
CA VAL A 210 -7.28 13.48 3.78
C VAL A 210 -7.68 12.16 4.43
N THR A 211 -7.52 11.06 3.71
CA THR A 211 -7.67 9.70 4.26
C THR A 211 -6.48 9.32 5.14
N MET A 212 -6.51 8.17 5.83
CA MET A 212 -5.35 7.66 6.58
C MET A 212 -4.17 7.41 5.64
N VAL A 213 -4.44 6.92 4.43
CA VAL A 213 -3.44 6.69 3.38
C VAL A 213 -2.83 8.00 2.90
N ASP A 214 -3.64 9.02 2.64
CA ASP A 214 -3.15 10.36 2.23
C ASP A 214 -2.36 11.04 3.35
N LEU A 215 -2.75 10.82 4.61
CA LEU A 215 -2.07 11.35 5.78
C LEU A 215 -0.69 10.69 5.96
N GLU A 216 -0.57 9.37 5.80
CA GLU A 216 0.70 8.65 5.82
C GLU A 216 1.66 9.19 4.74
N HIS A 217 1.18 9.32 3.50
CA HIS A 217 1.97 9.90 2.41
C HIS A 217 2.37 11.34 2.73
N SER A 218 1.46 12.12 3.31
CA SER A 218 1.73 13.50 3.72
C SER A 218 2.75 13.59 4.84
N LEU A 219 2.78 12.66 5.79
CA LEU A 219 3.76 12.59 6.87
C LEU A 219 5.15 12.17 6.34
N CYS A 220 5.22 11.23 5.40
CA CYS A 220 6.47 10.91 4.70
C CYS A 220 7.09 12.16 4.05
N GLU A 221 6.29 12.94 3.34
CA GLU A 221 6.74 14.18 2.70
C GLU A 221 6.95 15.33 3.70
N CYS A 222 6.24 15.35 4.82
CA CYS A 222 6.46 16.30 5.91
C CYS A 222 7.82 16.07 6.57
N GLU A 223 8.21 14.81 6.81
CA GLU A 223 9.54 14.50 7.33
C GLU A 223 10.65 14.88 6.34
N LYS A 224 10.40 14.73 5.02
CA LYS A 224 11.30 15.23 3.98
C LYS A 224 11.42 16.77 4.04
N TYR A 225 10.28 17.46 4.08
CA TYR A 225 10.20 18.92 4.16
C TYR A 225 10.90 19.46 5.42
N SER A 226 10.73 18.76 6.56
CA SER A 226 11.32 19.15 7.83
C SER A 226 12.85 19.19 7.78
N ARG A 227 13.50 18.37 6.94
CA ARG A 227 14.96 18.38 6.81
C ARG A 227 15.49 19.69 6.22
N ALA A 228 14.69 20.34 5.36
CA ALA A 228 15.03 21.64 4.79
C ALA A 228 14.63 22.79 5.73
N LYS A 229 13.41 22.72 6.30
CA LYS A 229 12.85 23.79 7.11
C LYS A 229 13.43 23.87 8.53
N HIS A 230 13.79 22.72 9.09
CA HIS A 230 14.25 22.53 10.47
C HIS A 230 15.50 21.64 10.49
N PRO A 231 16.63 22.08 9.90
CA PRO A 231 17.86 21.29 9.82
C PRO A 231 18.43 20.91 11.21
N GLU A 232 18.06 21.63 12.26
CA GLU A 232 18.40 21.34 13.65
C GLU A 232 17.69 20.08 14.19
N ILE A 233 16.52 19.72 13.66
CA ILE A 233 15.78 18.52 14.05
C ILE A 233 16.34 17.30 13.31
N LYS A 234 17.36 16.67 13.92
CA LYS A 234 18.07 15.54 13.33
C LYS A 234 17.18 14.29 13.26
N GLY A 235 17.23 13.61 12.11
CA GLY A 235 16.66 12.29 11.91
C GLY A 235 17.66 11.36 11.21
N LYS A 236 17.27 10.11 10.94
CA LYS A 236 18.14 9.13 10.27
C LYS A 236 18.61 9.55 8.87
N ARG A 237 17.87 10.44 8.21
CA ARG A 237 18.17 10.95 6.87
C ARG A 237 18.35 12.46 6.95
N ALA A 238 19.44 12.96 6.38
CA ALA A 238 19.77 14.39 6.32
C ALA A 238 19.42 15.05 4.98
N MET A 239 19.59 14.32 3.88
CA MET A 239 19.30 14.85 2.53
C MET A 239 17.79 15.01 2.31
N VAL A 240 17.39 16.16 1.76
CA VAL A 240 15.98 16.44 1.39
C VAL A 240 15.57 15.61 0.18
N ALA A 241 16.34 15.67 -0.90
CA ALA A 241 16.16 14.87 -2.10
C ALA A 241 17.50 14.58 -2.78
N LYS A 242 17.53 13.56 -3.65
CA LYS A 242 18.73 13.22 -4.45
C LYS A 242 19.01 14.25 -5.54
N HIS A 243 17.97 14.88 -6.08
CA HIS A 243 18.03 15.83 -7.19
C HIS A 243 17.09 17.01 -6.92
N ALA A 244 17.35 18.15 -7.56
CA ALA A 244 16.44 19.28 -7.58
C ALA A 244 15.14 18.95 -8.33
N PHE A 245 14.07 19.67 -8.01
CA PHE A 245 12.83 19.59 -8.78
C PHE A 245 13.03 20.17 -10.17
N VAL A 246 12.61 19.41 -11.19
CA VAL A 246 12.56 19.88 -12.57
C VAL A 246 11.08 20.05 -12.94
N PRO A 247 10.60 21.28 -13.16
CA PRO A 247 9.23 21.55 -13.53
C PRO A 247 8.87 20.90 -14.87
N ASP A 248 7.71 20.26 -14.93
CA ASP A 248 7.10 19.82 -16.17
C ASP A 248 5.99 20.82 -16.56
N PRO A 249 6.12 21.51 -17.71
CA PRO A 249 5.14 22.51 -18.13
C PRO A 249 3.80 21.88 -18.56
N ARG A 250 3.76 20.56 -18.78
CA ARG A 250 2.53 19.87 -19.13
C ARG A 250 1.59 19.84 -17.94
N ARG A 251 0.29 20.03 -18.22
CA ARG A 251 -0.76 19.88 -17.20
C ARG A 251 -0.72 18.46 -16.64
N PRO A 252 -0.70 18.29 -15.31
CA PRO A 252 -0.75 16.96 -14.73
C PRO A 252 -2.08 16.28 -15.05
N THR A 253 -2.04 14.98 -15.30
CA THR A 253 -3.24 14.15 -15.37
C THR A 253 -3.84 13.99 -13.98
N ALA A 254 -5.17 14.05 -13.87
CA ALA A 254 -5.89 14.05 -12.61
C ALA A 254 -7.09 13.08 -12.62
N ASP A 255 -6.97 11.98 -13.37
CA ASP A 255 -8.05 11.00 -13.50
C ASP A 255 -8.28 10.29 -12.16
N LEU A 256 -9.54 9.96 -11.86
CA LEU A 256 -9.94 9.21 -10.68
C LEU A 256 -10.50 7.84 -11.07
N PRO A 257 -10.28 6.79 -10.24
CA PRO A 257 -10.93 5.51 -10.40
C PRO A 257 -12.46 5.65 -10.39
N LEU A 258 -13.15 4.99 -11.33
CA LEU A 258 -14.61 5.10 -11.47
C LEU A 258 -15.37 4.62 -10.22
N ASN A 259 -14.87 3.57 -9.55
CA ASN A 259 -15.43 3.07 -8.29
C ASN A 259 -15.35 4.11 -7.17
N TRP A 260 -14.33 4.97 -7.16
CA TRP A 260 -14.17 6.00 -6.11
C TRP A 260 -15.18 7.14 -6.25
N LEU A 261 -15.78 7.34 -7.42
CA LEU A 261 -16.85 8.32 -7.62
C LEU A 261 -18.16 7.91 -6.92
N LYS A 262 -18.35 6.60 -6.64
CA LYS A 262 -19.53 6.07 -5.94
C LYS A 262 -19.50 6.27 -4.42
N GLY A 263 -18.39 6.81 -3.90
CA GLY A 263 -18.13 6.92 -2.45
C GLY A 263 -17.63 5.60 -1.85
N PRO A 264 -16.81 5.66 -0.78
CA PRO A 264 -16.36 4.47 -0.10
C PRO A 264 -17.55 3.90 0.71
N PRO A 265 -17.54 2.61 1.04
CA PRO A 265 -18.50 2.06 1.99
C PRO A 265 -18.43 2.86 3.29
N ARG A 266 -19.56 2.99 4.00
CA ARG A 266 -19.56 3.63 5.31
C ARG A 266 -18.58 2.88 6.21
N ALA A 267 -17.63 3.61 6.81
CA ALA A 267 -16.72 3.07 7.79
C ALA A 267 -17.53 2.41 8.90
N VAL A 268 -17.25 1.14 9.18
CA VAL A 268 -17.96 0.38 10.20
C VAL A 268 -17.24 0.67 11.50
N LYS A 269 -17.81 1.56 12.32
CA LYS A 269 -17.27 1.86 13.64
C LYS A 269 -17.73 0.75 14.60
N LEU A 270 -16.91 -0.30 14.71
CA LEU A 270 -17.07 -1.34 15.71
C LEU A 270 -16.19 -0.91 16.88
N THR A 271 -16.79 -0.69 18.05
CA THR A 271 -16.10 -0.23 19.25
C THR A 271 -16.04 -1.38 20.24
N HIS A 272 -14.85 -1.62 20.81
CA HIS A 272 -14.50 -2.48 21.95
C HIS A 272 -15.30 -3.77 22.12
N PRO A 273 -14.68 -4.95 22.10
CA PRO A 273 -15.47 -6.18 22.13
C PRO A 273 -16.15 -6.50 23.46
N PRO A 274 -17.51 -6.43 23.57
CA PRO A 274 -18.21 -7.25 24.55
C PRO A 274 -17.99 -8.74 24.24
N PRO A 275 -17.89 -9.60 25.27
CA PRO A 275 -17.76 -11.04 25.09
C PRO A 275 -18.94 -11.63 24.31
N VAL A 276 -18.68 -12.67 23.53
CA VAL A 276 -19.70 -13.39 22.73
C VAL A 276 -20.50 -14.35 23.62
N TYR A 277 -19.88 -14.86 24.69
CA TYR A 277 -20.54 -15.74 25.66
C TYR A 277 -20.46 -15.14 27.06
N ALA A 278 -21.63 -14.91 27.66
CA ALA A 278 -21.81 -14.55 29.07
C ALA A 278 -22.67 -15.59 29.83
N ALA A 279 -22.78 -16.82 29.30
CA ALA A 279 -23.48 -17.90 29.99
C ALA A 279 -22.48 -18.67 30.86
N GLY A 280 -22.59 -18.54 32.19
CA GLY A 280 -21.77 -19.27 33.17
C GLY A 280 -20.58 -18.49 33.76
N GLY A 281 -20.49 -17.17 33.56
CA GLY A 281 -19.49 -16.31 34.21
C GLY A 281 -18.09 -16.32 33.59
N LYS A 282 -17.86 -17.13 32.54
CA LYS A 282 -16.61 -17.13 31.77
C LYS A 282 -16.81 -16.32 30.49
N VAL A 283 -16.09 -15.21 30.41
CA VAL A 283 -16.10 -14.24 29.31
C VAL A 283 -15.22 -14.80 28.20
N GLU A 284 -15.81 -15.16 27.05
CA GLU A 284 -15.08 -15.73 25.91
C GLU A 284 -15.28 -14.88 24.64
N TRP A 285 -14.20 -14.73 23.86
CA TRP A 285 -14.18 -14.01 22.58
C TRP A 285 -13.86 -14.99 21.45
N GLU A 286 -14.58 -14.87 20.33
CA GLU A 286 -14.34 -15.69 19.16
C GLU A 286 -13.37 -15.00 18.20
N ILE A 287 -12.35 -15.72 17.74
CA ILE A 287 -11.41 -15.23 16.73
C ILE A 287 -12.00 -15.48 15.34
N PHE A 288 -12.24 -14.40 14.60
CA PHE A 288 -12.67 -14.46 13.21
C PHE A 288 -11.57 -15.02 12.31
N ARG A 289 -10.33 -14.52 12.48
CA ARG A 289 -9.16 -14.96 11.70
C ARG A 289 -7.85 -14.38 12.25
N ILE A 290 -6.73 -14.98 11.84
CA ILE A 290 -5.42 -14.33 11.86
C ILE A 290 -5.31 -13.40 10.62
N VAL A 291 -4.83 -12.17 10.83
CA VAL A 291 -4.69 -11.14 9.77
C VAL A 291 -3.24 -10.84 9.43
N ALA A 292 -2.31 -11.04 10.37
CA ALA A 292 -0.89 -10.88 10.14
C ALA A 292 -0.07 -11.73 11.12
N GLU A 293 1.19 -11.98 10.76
CA GLU A 293 2.20 -12.57 11.63
C GLU A 293 3.32 -11.56 11.82
N THR A 294 3.80 -11.45 13.06
CA THR A 294 4.90 -10.57 13.44
C THR A 294 5.87 -11.34 14.31
N THR A 295 7.14 -10.94 14.27
CA THR A 295 8.14 -11.40 15.23
C THR A 295 8.18 -10.42 16.39
N ALA A 296 8.15 -10.94 17.62
CA ALA A 296 8.41 -10.14 18.80
C ALA A 296 9.87 -9.63 18.80
N PRO A 297 10.18 -8.57 19.58
CA PRO A 297 11.53 -8.02 19.68
C PRO A 297 12.60 -9.03 20.12
N ASP A 298 12.21 -10.13 20.77
CA ASP A 298 13.08 -11.20 21.28
C ASP A 298 13.33 -12.36 20.28
N ALA A 299 12.76 -12.26 19.07
CA ALA A 299 13.02 -13.11 17.90
C ALA A 299 12.81 -14.64 18.05
N ARG A 300 12.27 -15.14 19.17
CA ARG A 300 12.13 -16.59 19.42
C ARG A 300 10.72 -17.14 19.30
N THR A 301 9.67 -16.32 19.37
CA THR A 301 8.28 -16.80 19.27
C THR A 301 7.47 -16.04 18.23
N PRO A 302 6.77 -16.74 17.30
CA PRO A 302 5.85 -16.10 16.37
C PRO A 302 4.67 -15.51 17.15
N HIS A 303 4.31 -14.29 16.78
CA HIS A 303 3.14 -13.60 17.28
C HIS A 303 2.15 -13.39 16.14
N TYR A 304 0.87 -13.49 16.44
CA TYR A 304 -0.20 -13.35 15.46
C TYR A 304 -1.09 -12.18 15.83
N VAL A 305 -1.42 -11.39 14.81
CA VAL A 305 -2.44 -10.35 14.92
C VAL A 305 -3.78 -11.01 14.62
N LEU A 306 -4.65 -11.01 15.62
CA LEU A 306 -5.95 -11.67 15.60
C LEU A 306 -7.04 -10.65 15.33
N ARG A 307 -7.99 -10.99 14.44
CA ARG A 307 -9.27 -10.29 14.35
C ARG A 307 -10.35 -11.09 15.05
N TRP A 308 -11.14 -10.42 15.88
CA TRP A 308 -12.26 -10.99 16.61
C TRP A 308 -13.56 -10.95 15.79
N THR A 309 -14.45 -11.92 15.97
CA THR A 309 -15.75 -12.00 15.27
C THR A 309 -16.62 -10.80 15.62
N GLY A 310 -17.04 -10.06 14.60
CA GLY A 310 -17.85 -8.86 14.79
C GLY A 310 -17.05 -7.59 15.07
N TYR A 311 -15.72 -7.63 14.97
CA TYR A 311 -14.83 -6.50 15.29
C TYR A 311 -13.97 -6.04 14.12
N GLY A 312 -13.48 -4.80 14.24
CA GLY A 312 -12.71 -4.13 13.20
C GLY A 312 -11.19 -4.26 13.40
N PRO A 313 -10.39 -3.78 12.42
CA PRO A 313 -8.93 -3.68 12.52
C PRO A 313 -8.36 -3.01 13.77
N ASP A 314 -9.13 -2.13 14.42
CA ASP A 314 -8.73 -1.36 15.60
C ASP A 314 -8.80 -2.20 16.89
N ASP A 315 -9.59 -3.27 16.90
CA ASP A 315 -9.73 -4.20 18.03
C ASP A 315 -8.79 -5.40 17.89
N ASP A 316 -7.95 -5.44 16.85
CA ASP A 316 -7.04 -6.54 16.63
C ASP A 316 -6.01 -6.62 17.77
N THR A 317 -5.85 -7.81 18.37
CA THR A 317 -4.85 -8.04 19.41
C THR A 317 -3.68 -8.84 18.86
N CYS A 318 -2.47 -8.57 19.34
CA CYS A 318 -1.30 -9.38 19.06
C CYS A 318 -1.12 -10.42 20.18
N GLN A 319 -1.15 -11.71 19.86
CA GLN A 319 -0.97 -12.79 20.82
C GLN A 319 0.19 -13.70 20.42
N PRO A 320 0.97 -14.22 21.38
CA PRO A 320 1.97 -15.25 21.12
C PRO A 320 1.28 -16.54 20.67
N GLU A 321 1.97 -17.34 19.86
CA GLU A 321 1.42 -18.60 19.36
C GLU A 321 0.90 -19.54 20.46
N MET A 322 1.57 -19.58 21.62
CA MET A 322 1.20 -20.46 22.73
C MET A 322 -0.25 -20.27 23.19
N ASP A 323 -0.75 -19.03 23.19
CA ASP A 323 -2.11 -18.71 23.62
C ASP A 323 -3.17 -19.20 22.62
N LEU A 324 -2.78 -19.40 21.36
CA LEU A 324 -3.67 -19.86 20.29
C LEU A 324 -3.73 -21.38 20.17
N VAL A 325 -2.66 -22.08 20.54
CA VAL A 325 -2.57 -23.55 20.39
C VAL A 325 -3.65 -24.23 21.21
N GLU A 326 -3.95 -23.72 22.40
CA GLU A 326 -4.95 -24.28 23.32
C GLU A 326 -6.37 -23.78 23.05
N GLN A 327 -6.53 -22.52 22.65
CA GLN A 327 -7.85 -21.86 22.61
C GLN A 327 -8.41 -21.66 21.19
N ALA A 328 -7.57 -21.72 20.16
CA ALA A 328 -7.93 -21.29 18.80
C ALA A 328 -7.29 -22.17 17.71
N THR A 329 -7.20 -23.47 17.97
CA THR A 329 -6.43 -24.41 17.15
C THR A 329 -6.85 -24.43 15.68
N ASP A 330 -8.15 -24.27 15.39
CA ASP A 330 -8.66 -24.33 14.01
C ASP A 330 -8.27 -23.10 13.18
N VAL A 331 -8.30 -21.90 13.79
CA VAL A 331 -7.84 -20.67 13.12
C VAL A 331 -6.34 -20.76 12.85
N LEU A 332 -5.56 -21.27 13.82
CA LEU A 332 -4.13 -21.47 13.67
C LEU A 332 -3.80 -22.54 12.60
N LYS A 333 -4.52 -23.67 12.58
CA LYS A 333 -4.40 -24.71 11.53
C LYS A 333 -4.72 -24.15 10.15
N SER A 334 -5.78 -23.36 10.04
CA SER A 334 -6.17 -22.70 8.78
C SER A 334 -5.08 -21.75 8.27
N TRP A 335 -4.53 -20.92 9.16
CA TRP A 335 -3.41 -20.03 8.84
C TRP A 335 -2.14 -20.78 8.43
N ARG A 336 -1.74 -21.80 9.20
CA ARG A 336 -0.57 -22.63 8.91
C ARG A 336 -0.74 -23.39 7.59
N SER A 337 -1.88 -24.03 7.37
CA SER A 337 -2.19 -24.70 6.11
C SER A 337 -2.13 -23.73 4.92
N MET A 338 -2.60 -22.50 5.11
CA MET A 338 -2.46 -21.45 4.10
C MET A 338 -0.98 -21.10 3.84
N LYS A 339 -0.17 -20.87 4.87
CA LYS A 339 1.27 -20.61 4.73
C LYS A 339 2.00 -21.77 4.07
N GLU A 340 1.72 -23.00 4.49
CA GLU A 340 2.32 -24.22 3.94
C GLU A 340 1.97 -24.36 2.46
N ARG A 341 0.70 -24.19 2.06
CA ARG A 341 0.34 -24.17 0.63
C ARG A 341 1.11 -23.12 -0.17
N ILE A 342 1.33 -21.93 0.40
CA ILE A 342 2.13 -20.88 -0.23
C ILE A 342 3.60 -21.32 -0.35
N LEU A 343 4.20 -21.79 0.75
CA LEU A 343 5.60 -22.21 0.83
C LEU A 343 5.92 -23.45 -0.02
N THR A 344 5.08 -24.47 0.00
CA THR A 344 5.20 -25.66 -0.86
C THR A 344 5.19 -25.25 -2.33
N ARG A 345 4.25 -24.38 -2.73
CA ARG A 345 4.22 -23.89 -4.11
C ARG A 345 5.48 -23.13 -4.51
N ILE A 346 6.06 -22.36 -3.58
CA ILE A 346 7.34 -21.66 -3.78
C ILE A 346 8.51 -22.65 -3.88
N TYR A 347 8.56 -23.65 -3.00
CA TYR A 347 9.63 -24.66 -2.98
C TYR A 347 9.61 -25.54 -4.25
N ASP A 348 8.44 -26.07 -4.61
CA ASP A 348 8.24 -26.81 -5.85
C ASP A 348 8.74 -26.00 -7.04
N TYR A 349 8.48 -24.69 -7.04
CA TYR A 349 8.96 -23.78 -8.07
C TYR A 349 10.48 -23.62 -8.06
N GLN A 350 11.12 -23.43 -6.90
CA GLN A 350 12.58 -23.31 -6.81
C GLN A 350 13.28 -24.58 -7.33
N VAL A 351 12.70 -25.76 -7.05
CA VAL A 351 13.19 -27.04 -7.54
C VAL A 351 12.95 -27.18 -9.05
N LEU A 352 11.75 -26.85 -9.55
CA LEU A 352 11.42 -26.90 -10.98
C LEU A 352 12.25 -25.92 -11.80
N SER A 353 12.40 -24.67 -11.33
CA SER A 353 13.24 -23.64 -11.95
C SER A 353 14.71 -24.07 -11.99
N SER A 354 15.22 -24.68 -10.91
CA SER A 354 16.56 -25.26 -10.88
C SER A 354 16.74 -26.40 -11.90
N ASN A 355 15.72 -27.25 -12.07
CA ASN A 355 15.74 -28.35 -13.04
C ASN A 355 15.59 -27.86 -14.49
N GLN A 356 14.76 -26.84 -14.74
CA GLN A 356 14.63 -26.19 -16.04
C GLN A 356 15.90 -25.41 -16.43
N LEU A 357 16.54 -24.73 -15.47
CA LEU A 357 17.84 -24.08 -15.66
C LEU A 357 18.94 -25.11 -15.95
N LYS A 358 18.91 -26.28 -15.29
CA LYS A 358 19.81 -27.40 -15.60
C LYS A 358 19.56 -27.98 -16.99
N GLN A 359 18.31 -28.11 -17.43
CA GLN A 359 17.96 -28.54 -18.78
C GLN A 359 18.34 -27.52 -19.87
N ARG A 360 18.28 -26.21 -19.57
CA ARG A 360 18.77 -25.16 -20.50
C ARG A 360 20.29 -25.12 -20.59
N LYS A 361 21.01 -25.38 -19.50
CA LYS A 361 22.48 -25.45 -19.50
C LYS A 361 23.05 -26.61 -20.31
N SER A 362 22.27 -27.66 -20.60
CA SER A 362 22.73 -28.76 -21.47
C SER A 362 22.54 -28.48 -22.96
N HIS A 363 21.98 -27.33 -23.35
CA HIS A 363 21.68 -26.96 -24.75
C HIS A 363 22.21 -25.57 -25.15
N MET A 364 23.21 -25.02 -24.43
CA MET A 364 23.89 -23.82 -24.92
C MET A 364 24.80 -24.17 -26.09
N VAL A 365 24.33 -23.91 -27.30
CA VAL A 365 25.17 -23.77 -28.50
C VAL A 365 25.94 -22.45 -28.36
N ASP A 366 27.26 -22.50 -28.52
CA ASP A 366 28.12 -21.31 -28.58
C ASP A 366 27.61 -20.35 -29.67
N VAL A 367 27.33 -19.11 -29.27
CA VAL A 367 27.06 -18.01 -30.21
C VAL A 367 28.31 -17.12 -30.22
N PRO A 368 28.94 -16.86 -31.38
CA PRO A 368 30.17 -16.09 -31.44
C PRO A 368 29.98 -14.63 -31.03
N ASP A 369 31.00 -14.07 -30.38
CA ASP A 369 31.09 -12.65 -29.98
C ASP A 369 30.93 -11.71 -31.19
N ALA A 370 29.84 -10.95 -31.21
CA ALA A 370 29.72 -9.74 -32.03
C ALA A 370 29.54 -8.53 -31.10
N PRO A 371 30.25 -7.41 -31.35
CA PRO A 371 30.24 -6.25 -30.45
C PRO A 371 28.98 -5.43 -30.67
N TYR A 372 28.27 -5.13 -29.58
CA TYR A 372 27.10 -4.24 -29.59
C TYR A 372 27.53 -2.77 -29.74
N LEU A 373 26.97 -2.09 -30.75
CA LEU A 373 26.89 -0.63 -30.86
C LEU A 373 25.44 -0.22 -30.53
N TRP A 374 25.33 0.81 -29.69
CA TRP A 374 24.19 1.31 -28.91
C TRP A 374 22.77 1.08 -29.45
#